data_AF-A0A1G8NBE9-F1
#
_entry.id   AF-A0A1G8NBE9-F1
#
_cell.length_a   1.000
_cell.length_b   1.000
_cell.length_c   1.000
_cell.angle_alpha   90.00
_cell.angle_beta   90.00
_cell.angle_gamma   90.00
#
_symmetry.space_group_name_H-M   'P 1'
#
loop_
_entity.id
_entity.type
_entity.pdbx_description
1 polymer ?
#
loop_
_entity_poly.entity_id
_entity_poly.type
_entity_poly.pdbx_seq_one_letter_code
_entity_poly.pdbx_strand_id
1 'polypeptide(L)'
;MEQQEQQQTRLTREQVGVMAVEDRDKPGRAWTWNRLNHRADMPGSARIQAVLLPDDETGFALHARQDGTVHPITHNGARVRFRTIEQALTALVDVAGLHPEIVINAANWQASTGPV
;
A
#
# COMPACT_ATOMS: atom_id res chain seq x y z
N MET A 1 37.36 18.80 16.36
CA MET A 1 36.24 18.04 16.94
C MET A 1 35.01 18.06 16.02
N GLU A 2 34.85 19.07 15.15
CA GLU A 2 33.72 19.24 14.22
C GLU A 2 33.56 18.19 13.09
N GLN A 3 34.56 17.35 12.84
CA GLN A 3 34.46 16.32 11.80
C GLN A 3 33.69 15.06 12.23
N GLN A 4 33.56 14.80 13.54
CA GLN A 4 32.80 13.64 14.04
C GLN A 4 31.29 13.89 14.06
N GLU A 5 30.83 15.09 14.44
CA GLU A 5 29.40 15.43 14.40
C GLU A 5 28.82 15.44 12.98
N GLN A 6 29.60 15.88 11.99
CA GLN A 6 29.15 15.88 10.59
C GLN A 6 29.03 14.47 10.00
N GLN A 7 29.86 13.51 10.44
CA GLN A 7 29.72 12.11 10.07
C GLN A 7 28.52 11.46 10.75
N GLN A 8 28.28 11.79 12.03
CA GLN A 8 27.16 11.23 12.79
C GLN A 8 25.79 11.74 12.27
N THR A 9 25.75 12.98 11.75
CA THR A 9 24.56 13.57 11.12
C THR A 9 24.31 13.03 9.69
N ARG A 10 25.36 12.62 8.96
CA ARG A 10 25.20 11.95 7.66
C ARG A 10 24.67 10.53 7.81
N LEU A 11 25.17 9.78 8.79
CA LEU A 11 24.81 8.36 8.99
C LEU A 11 23.36 8.14 9.43
N THR A 12 22.69 9.17 9.97
CA THR A 12 21.27 9.11 10.35
C THR A 12 20.32 9.50 9.21
N ARG A 13 20.80 10.25 8.20
CA ARG A 13 19.98 10.68 7.06
C ARG A 13 19.93 9.64 5.94
N GLU A 14 20.91 8.74 5.87
CA GLU A 14 20.99 7.67 4.86
C GLU A 14 20.34 6.34 5.29
N GLN A 15 19.88 6.23 6.55
CA GLN A 15 19.23 5.01 7.09
C GLN A 15 17.71 5.07 7.21
N VAL A 16 17.10 6.23 6.96
CA VAL A 16 15.69 6.24 6.57
C VAL A 16 15.68 5.95 5.09
N GLY A 17 15.81 4.67 4.76
CA GLY A 17 15.48 4.16 3.44
C GLY A 17 14.05 4.55 3.17
N VAL A 18 13.88 5.71 2.55
CA VAL A 18 12.67 6.10 1.86
C VAL A 18 12.59 5.12 0.69
N MET A 19 12.18 3.89 0.98
CA MET A 19 11.47 3.07 0.02
C MET A 19 10.12 3.77 -0.18
N ALA A 20 10.18 4.95 -0.81
CA ALA A 20 9.10 5.37 -1.67
C ALA A 20 8.94 4.17 -2.59
N VAL A 21 7.87 3.41 -2.35
CA VAL A 21 7.37 2.40 -3.27
C VAL A 21 7.38 3.12 -4.60
N GLU A 22 8.35 2.78 -5.43
CA GLU A 22 8.71 3.63 -6.55
C GLU A 22 7.44 3.93 -7.34
N ASP A 23 7.26 5.19 -7.72
CA ASP A 23 6.22 5.72 -8.61
C ASP A 23 6.27 5.07 -10.04
N ARG A 24 6.85 3.88 -10.13
CA ARG A 24 7.01 3.03 -11.32
C ARG A 24 5.82 2.11 -11.54
N ASP A 25 4.87 2.07 -10.62
CA ASP A 25 3.67 1.26 -10.79
C ASP A 25 2.77 1.82 -11.89
N LYS A 26 2.39 0.95 -12.82
CA LYS A 26 1.44 1.31 -13.87
C LYS A 26 0.03 1.23 -13.30
N PRO A 27 -0.82 2.26 -13.49
CA PRO A 27 -2.21 2.15 -13.10
C PRO A 27 -2.91 1.09 -13.96
N GLY A 28 -3.53 0.11 -13.30
CA GLY A 28 -4.27 -0.97 -13.91
C GLY A 28 -5.78 -0.76 -13.85
N ARG A 29 -6.52 -1.57 -14.62
CA ARG A 29 -7.99 -1.63 -14.52
C ARG A 29 -8.42 -2.10 -13.13
N ALA A 30 -9.50 -1.53 -12.60
CA ALA A 30 -10.10 -1.95 -11.34
C ALA A 30 -10.43 -3.45 -11.32
N TRP A 31 -10.14 -4.10 -10.19
CA TRP A 31 -10.52 -5.47 -9.90
C TRP A 31 -11.63 -5.50 -8.85
N THR A 32 -12.48 -6.51 -8.93
CA THR A 32 -13.44 -6.78 -7.86
C THR A 32 -12.76 -7.52 -6.70
N TRP A 33 -13.32 -7.43 -5.50
CA TRP A 33 -12.89 -8.22 -4.34
C TRP A 33 -12.85 -9.73 -4.64
N ASN A 34 -13.86 -10.26 -5.33
CA ASN A 34 -13.90 -11.66 -5.73
C ASN A 34 -12.76 -12.01 -6.70
N ARG A 35 -12.38 -11.09 -7.59
CA ARG A 35 -11.26 -11.29 -8.51
C ARG A 35 -9.93 -11.29 -7.77
N LEU A 36 -9.75 -10.45 -6.74
CA LEU A 36 -8.57 -10.48 -5.88
C LEU A 36 -8.42 -11.87 -5.23
N ASN A 37 -9.47 -12.35 -4.55
CA ASN A 37 -9.45 -13.66 -3.88
C ASN A 37 -9.13 -14.79 -4.84
N HIS A 38 -9.83 -14.87 -5.98
CA HIS A 38 -9.58 -15.90 -6.97
C HIS A 38 -8.18 -15.82 -7.58
N ARG A 39 -7.64 -14.61 -7.82
CA ARG A 39 -6.32 -14.44 -8.43
C ARG A 39 -5.19 -14.78 -7.44
N ALA A 40 -5.38 -14.47 -6.17
CA ALA A 40 -4.40 -14.77 -5.12
C ALA A 40 -4.28 -16.28 -4.88
N ASP A 41 -5.40 -17.01 -4.94
CA ASP A 41 -5.44 -18.46 -4.72
C ASP A 41 -4.98 -19.30 -5.94
N MET A 42 -4.82 -18.70 -7.12
CA MET A 42 -4.47 -19.46 -8.33
C MET A 42 -3.02 -19.98 -8.30
N PRO A 43 -2.79 -21.30 -8.37
CA PRO A 43 -1.45 -21.88 -8.42
C PRO A 43 -0.65 -21.36 -9.63
N GLY A 44 0.60 -20.96 -9.39
CA GLY A 44 1.51 -20.49 -10.45
C GLY A 44 1.21 -19.08 -10.98
N SER A 45 0.23 -18.36 -10.42
CA SER A 45 0.04 -16.93 -10.73
C SER A 45 1.17 -16.10 -10.12
N ALA A 46 1.46 -14.95 -10.76
CA ALA A 46 2.32 -13.94 -10.16
C ALA A 46 1.81 -13.57 -8.77
N ARG A 47 2.73 -13.43 -7.79
CA ARG A 47 2.35 -13.11 -6.41
C ARG A 47 1.64 -11.77 -6.37
N ILE A 48 0.50 -11.74 -5.71
CA ILE A 48 -0.33 -10.54 -5.57
C ILE A 48 -0.06 -9.92 -4.22
N GLN A 49 0.36 -8.67 -4.21
CA GLN A 49 0.62 -7.90 -3.01
C GLN A 49 -0.53 -6.93 -2.74
N ALA A 50 -0.99 -6.85 -1.49
CA ALA A 50 -1.92 -5.80 -1.10
C ALA A 50 -1.19 -4.49 -0.90
N VAL A 51 -1.77 -3.42 -1.44
CA VAL A 51 -1.27 -2.04 -1.31
C VAL A 51 -2.38 -1.17 -0.74
N LEU A 52 -2.08 -0.48 0.35
CA LEU A 52 -2.95 0.51 0.97
C LEU A 52 -2.45 1.90 0.58
N LEU A 53 -3.28 2.63 -0.18
CA LEU A 53 -3.02 4.01 -0.58
C LEU A 53 -3.91 4.96 0.23
N PRO A 54 -3.51 6.22 0.46
CA PRO A 54 -4.32 7.18 1.20
C PRO A 54 -5.63 7.44 0.43
N ASP A 55 -6.72 7.57 1.16
CA ASP A 55 -7.98 8.09 0.66
C ASP A 55 -8.36 9.24 1.58
N ASP A 56 -8.18 10.47 1.07
CA ASP A 56 -7.99 11.73 1.82
C ASP A 56 -9.08 12.09 2.85
N GLU A 57 -10.21 11.39 2.83
CA GLU A 57 -11.34 11.64 3.74
C GLU A 57 -11.71 10.41 4.60
N THR A 58 -11.17 9.22 4.29
CA THR A 58 -11.69 7.97 4.89
C THR A 58 -10.64 6.96 5.34
N GLY A 59 -9.34 7.20 5.11
CA GLY A 59 -8.26 6.35 5.58
C GLY A 59 -7.45 5.77 4.42
N PHE A 60 -7.64 4.49 4.11
CA PHE A 60 -6.88 3.76 3.11
C PHE A 60 -7.76 3.10 2.06
N ALA A 61 -7.47 3.28 0.78
CA ALA A 61 -8.06 2.53 -0.33
C ALA A 61 -7.19 1.31 -0.67
N LEU A 62 -7.84 0.15 -0.80
CA LEU A 62 -7.16 -1.10 -1.15
C LEU A 62 -6.90 -1.19 -2.65
N HIS A 63 -5.67 -1.57 -2.97
CA HIS A 63 -5.22 -1.91 -4.29
C HIS A 63 -4.51 -3.27 -4.27
N ALA A 64 -4.47 -3.95 -5.41
CA ALA A 64 -3.66 -5.13 -5.63
C ALA A 64 -2.53 -4.81 -6.60
N ARG A 65 -1.31 -5.15 -6.22
CA ARG A 65 -0.13 -5.06 -7.07
C ARG A 65 0.17 -6.42 -7.67
N GLN A 66 0.25 -6.47 -9.00
CA GLN A 66 0.69 -7.64 -9.74
C GLN A 66 1.62 -7.18 -10.87
N ASP A 67 2.84 -7.72 -10.92
CA ASP A 67 3.82 -7.46 -11.99
C ASP A 67 4.08 -5.95 -12.24
N GLY A 68 4.17 -5.15 -11.17
CA GLY A 68 4.37 -3.69 -11.27
C GLY A 68 3.16 -2.91 -11.79
N THR A 69 1.98 -3.54 -11.81
CA THR A 69 0.70 -2.89 -12.11
C THR A 69 -0.16 -2.84 -10.86
N VAL A 70 -0.72 -1.67 -10.54
CA VAL A 70 -1.57 -1.45 -9.36
C VAL A 70 -3.02 -1.34 -9.78
N HIS A 71 -3.85 -2.25 -9.27
CA HIS A 71 -5.26 -2.38 -9.58
C HIS A 71 -6.11 -1.92 -8.39
N PRO A 72 -6.96 -0.88 -8.53
CA PRO A 72 -7.88 -0.52 -7.45
C PRO A 72 -8.88 -1.64 -7.21
N ILE A 73 -9.13 -1.96 -5.94
CA ILE A 73 -10.08 -3.00 -5.55
C ILE A 73 -11.45 -2.39 -5.27
N THR A 74 -12.48 -2.98 -5.88
CA THR A 74 -13.87 -2.58 -5.71
C THR A 74 -14.74 -3.71 -5.16
N HIS A 75 -15.78 -3.34 -4.43
CA HIS A 75 -16.82 -4.24 -3.96
C HIS A 75 -18.17 -3.55 -4.18
N ASN A 76 -19.10 -4.23 -4.86
CA ASN A 76 -20.40 -3.66 -5.26
C ASN A 76 -20.29 -2.31 -5.99
N GLY A 77 -19.26 -2.13 -6.83
CA GLY A 77 -19.03 -0.91 -7.61
C GLY A 77 -18.35 0.23 -6.85
N ALA A 78 -18.18 0.13 -5.53
CA ALA A 78 -17.46 1.11 -4.71
C ALA A 78 -16.02 0.66 -4.44
N ARG A 79 -15.09 1.60 -4.23
CA ARG A 79 -13.72 1.27 -3.79
C ARG A 79 -13.75 0.65 -2.39
N VAL A 80 -12.95 -0.39 -2.18
CA VAL A 80 -12.75 -0.96 -0.86
C VAL A 80 -11.87 -0.01 -0.05
N ARG A 81 -12.41 0.48 1.04
CA ARG A 81 -11.79 1.49 1.91
C ARG A 81 -11.76 0.98 3.35
N PHE A 82 -10.68 1.30 4.04
CA PHE A 82 -10.48 0.95 5.44
C PHE A 82 -10.12 2.20 6.22
N ARG A 83 -10.76 2.38 7.38
CA ARG A 83 -10.48 3.54 8.23
C ARG A 83 -9.16 3.38 8.99
N THR A 84 -8.77 2.15 9.28
CA THR A 84 -7.54 1.83 9.99
C THR A 84 -6.81 0.65 9.35
N ILE A 85 -5.53 0.49 9.69
CA ILE A 85 -4.70 -0.63 9.22
C ILE A 85 -5.26 -1.96 9.76
N GLU A 86 -5.71 -2.00 11.00
CA GLU A 86 -6.28 -3.20 11.64
C GLU A 86 -7.53 -3.71 10.90
N GLN A 87 -8.38 -2.80 10.41
CA GLN A 87 -9.52 -3.18 9.57
C GLN A 87 -9.05 -3.80 8.26
N ALA A 88 -8.03 -3.22 7.63
CA ALA A 88 -7.45 -3.77 6.41
C ALA A 88 -6.85 -5.16 6.65
N LEU A 89 -6.07 -5.33 7.72
CA LEU A 89 -5.47 -6.62 8.09
C LEU A 89 -6.54 -7.69 8.36
N THR A 90 -7.60 -7.32 9.09
CA THR A 90 -8.72 -8.23 9.36
C THR A 90 -9.42 -8.67 8.07
N ALA A 91 -9.56 -7.78 7.09
CA ALA A 91 -10.17 -8.14 5.81
C ALA A 91 -9.23 -8.96 4.90
N LEU A 92 -7.92 -8.78 5.02
CA LEU A 92 -6.92 -9.43 4.18
C LEU A 92 -6.49 -10.81 4.71
N VAL A 93 -6.68 -11.10 5.99
CA VAL A 93 -6.29 -12.39 6.60
C VAL A 93 -6.95 -13.59 5.92
N ASP A 94 -8.16 -13.40 5.38
CA ASP A 94 -8.94 -14.45 4.72
C ASP A 94 -8.59 -14.59 3.22
N VAL A 95 -7.71 -13.75 2.67
CA VAL A 95 -7.32 -13.80 1.26
C VAL A 95 -6.15 -14.78 1.08
N ALA A 96 -6.49 -16.05 0.81
CA ALA A 96 -5.51 -17.09 0.56
C ALA A 96 -4.57 -16.76 -0.62
N GLY A 97 -3.28 -17.06 -0.46
CA GLY A 97 -2.26 -16.88 -1.50
C GLY A 97 -1.80 -15.43 -1.73
N LEU A 98 -2.28 -14.48 -0.93
CA LEU A 98 -1.73 -13.12 -0.92
C LEU A 98 -0.26 -13.15 -0.50
N HIS A 99 0.55 -12.25 -1.07
CA HIS A 99 1.90 -12.01 -0.60
C HIS A 99 1.86 -11.59 0.88
N PRO A 100 2.73 -12.14 1.76
CA PRO A 100 2.68 -11.84 3.19
C PRO A 100 3.05 -10.39 3.53
N GLU A 101 3.83 -9.73 2.67
CA GLU A 101 4.13 -8.31 2.79
C GLU A 101 2.98 -7.45 2.24
N ILE A 102 2.45 -6.58 3.10
CA ILE A 102 1.48 -5.54 2.75
C ILE A 102 2.21 -4.20 2.65
N VAL A 103 2.01 -3.49 1.57
CA VAL A 103 2.61 -2.18 1.36
C VAL A 103 1.63 -1.09 1.79
N ILE A 104 2.09 -0.17 2.62
CA ILE A 104 1.35 1.04 2.99
C ILE A 104 2.11 2.22 2.40
N ASN A 105 1.56 2.82 1.34
CA ASN A 105 2.16 4.00 0.73
C ASN A 105 1.43 5.25 1.24
N ALA A 106 2.02 5.94 2.21
CA ALA A 106 1.48 7.17 2.77
C ALA A 106 2.01 8.45 2.09
N ALA A 107 2.73 8.33 0.96
CA ALA A 107 3.46 9.46 0.36
C ALA A 107 2.56 10.64 -0.04
N ASN A 108 1.29 10.38 -0.35
CA ASN A 108 0.30 11.39 -0.74
C ASN A 108 -0.71 11.70 0.36
N TRP A 109 -0.48 11.26 1.61
CA TRP A 109 -1.42 11.51 2.70
C TRP A 109 -1.51 13.01 3.00
N GLN A 110 -2.64 13.63 2.69
CA GLN A 110 -2.92 14.99 3.13
C GLN A 110 -3.65 14.94 4.46
N ALA A 111 -2.94 15.24 5.55
CA ALA A 111 -3.61 15.42 6.83
C ALA A 111 -4.61 16.57 6.67
N SER A 112 -5.89 16.32 6.91
CA SER A 112 -6.90 17.37 6.95
C SER A 112 -6.48 18.37 8.02
N THR A 113 -5.89 19.49 7.61
CA THR A 113 -5.71 20.64 8.49
C THR A 113 -7.11 21.19 8.74
N GLY A 114 -7.73 20.78 9.84
CA GLY A 114 -8.98 21.40 10.30
C GLY A 114 -8.80 22.93 10.42
N PRO A 115 -9.88 23.72 10.38
CA PRO A 115 -9.76 25.16 10.52
C PRO A 115 -9.05 25.50 11.84
N VAL A 116 -8.04 26.36 11.75
CA VAL A 116 -7.34 26.98 12.88
C VAL A 116 -8.28 27.85 13.72
#